data_AF-A0A7J8PIW1-F1
#
_entry.id   AF-A0A7J8PIW1-F1
#
_cell.length_a   1.000
_cell.length_b   1.000
_cell.length_c   1.000
_cell.angle_alpha   90.00
_cell.angle_beta   90.00
_cell.angle_gamma   90.00
#
_symmetry.space_group_name_H-M   'P 1'
#
loop_
_entity.id
_entity.type
_entity.pdbx_description
1 polymer ?
#
loop_
_entity_poly.entity_id
_entity_poly.type
_entity_poly.pdbx_seq_one_letter_code
_entity_poly.pdbx_strand_id
1 'polypeptide(L)' 'MKTFRNVLEDCHLMDVGYSSNWFIWERDNLPETNIQERLDRGVANEKWMTMFRE' A
#
# COMPACT_ATOMS: atom_id res chain seq x y z
N MET A 1 -3.90 9.42 -6.07
CA MET A 1 -3.57 8.05 -6.56
C MET A 1 -2.99 7.96 -7.97
N LYS A 2 -3.32 8.82 -8.94
CA LYS A 2 -2.75 8.72 -10.31
C LYS A 2 -1.22 8.83 -10.34
N THR A 3 -0.65 9.87 -9.74
CA THR A 3 0.81 10.08 -9.67
C THR A 3 1.54 8.91 -9.01
N PHE A 4 0.98 8.37 -7.91
CA PHE A 4 1.54 7.19 -7.26
C PHE A 4 1.58 5.97 -8.19
N ARG A 5 0.48 5.69 -8.92
CA ARG A 5 0.44 4.60 -9.89
C ARG A 5 1.46 4.79 -11.02
N ASN A 6 1.60 6.01 -11.53
CA ASN A 6 2.58 6.31 -12.57
C ASN A 6 4.00 6.01 -12.08
N VAL A 7 4.36 6.39 -10.85
CA VAL A 7 5.68 6.09 -10.28
C VAL A 7 5.91 4.59 -10.16
N LEU A 8 4.91 3.81 -9.75
CA LEU A 8 5.04 2.35 -9.70
C LEU A 8 5.26 1.74 -11.09
N GLU A 9 4.53 2.24 -12.10
CA GLU A 9 4.68 1.82 -13.49
C GLU A 9 6.07 2.14 -14.04
N ASP A 10 6.53 3.38 -13.86
CA ASP A 10 7.86 3.86 -14.28
C ASP A 10 9.00 3.07 -13.62
N CYS A 11 8.78 2.59 -12.40
CA CYS A 11 9.76 1.81 -11.63
C CYS A 11 9.61 0.29 -11.78
N HIS A 12 8.64 -0.18 -12.58
CA HIS A 12 8.29 -1.60 -12.71
C HIS A 12 8.01 -2.30 -11.36
N LEU A 13 7.31 -1.59 -10.48
CA LEU A 13 6.89 -2.07 -9.17
C LEU A 13 5.40 -2.42 -9.18
N MET A 14 5.06 -3.49 -8.48
CA MET A 14 3.70 -3.98 -8.30
C MET A 14 3.35 -3.89 -6.82
N ASP A 15 2.11 -3.50 -6.54
CA ASP A 15 1.57 -3.55 -5.17
C ASP A 15 1.41 -5.02 -4.75
N VAL A 16 2.01 -5.41 -3.62
CA VAL A 16 1.97 -6.79 -3.13
C VAL A 16 0.74 -7.08 -2.28
N GLY A 17 -0.16 -6.11 -2.12
CA GLY A 17 -1.33 -6.25 -1.28
C GLY A 17 -1.00 -6.12 0.20
N TYR A 18 -1.96 -6.53 1.04
CA TYR A 18 -1.85 -6.48 2.48
C TYR A 18 -2.90 -7.43 3.09
N SER A 19 -2.57 -8.08 4.20
CA SER A 19 -3.34 -9.21 4.74
C SER A 19 -4.02 -8.96 6.10
N SER A 20 -3.93 -7.75 6.68
CA SER A 20 -4.44 -7.44 8.04
C SER A 20 -5.39 -6.23 8.07
N ASN A 21 -5.38 -5.37 9.10
CA ASN A 21 -6.22 -4.16 9.20
C ASN A 21 -5.99 -3.17 8.04
N TRP A 22 -7.04 -2.95 7.24
CA TRP A 22 -6.99 -2.19 5.98
C TRP A 22 -6.35 -0.78 6.10
N PHE A 23 -6.35 -0.23 7.32
CA PHE A 23 -5.79 1.07 7.66
C PHE A 23 -4.64 0.91 8.66
N ILE A 24 -3.63 1.73 8.45
CA ILE A 24 -2.33 1.68 9.15
C ILE A 24 -2.03 3.03 9.79
N TRP A 25 -2.79 4.06 9.40
CA TRP A 25 -2.78 5.35 10.05
C TRP A 25 -4.20 5.78 10.38
N GLU A 26 -4.36 6.28 11.59
CA GLU A 26 -5.60 6.82 12.11
C GLU A 26 -5.29 8.18 12.75
N ARG A 27 -6.10 9.19 12.43
CA ARG A 27 -6.12 10.45 13.15
C ARG A 27 -7.45 10.60 13.85
N ASP A 28 -7.35 10.91 15.14
CA ASP A 28 -8.44 10.94 16.11
C ASP A 28 -9.15 9.59 16.28
N ASN A 29 -9.77 9.41 17.45
CA ASN A 29 -10.46 8.17 17.82
C ASN A 29 -11.97 8.36 18.00
N LEU A 30 -12.49 9.56 17.71
CA LEU A 30 -13.92 9.86 17.77
C LEU A 30 -14.59 9.53 16.44
N PRO A 31 -15.75 8.86 16.43
CA PRO A 31 -16.44 8.50 15.18
C PRO A 31 -16.70 9.69 14.24
N GLU A 32 -16.87 10.90 14.79
CA GLU A 32 -17.16 12.09 13.97
C GLU A 32 -15.92 12.70 13.29
N THR A 33 -14.71 12.44 13.79
CA THR A 33 -13.46 13.04 13.28
C THR A 33 -12.41 12.01 12.84
N ASN A 34 -12.73 10.73 12.97
CA ASN A 34 -11.83 9.65 12.63
C ASN A 34 -11.50 9.65 11.14
N ILE A 35 -10.20 9.80 10.83
CA ILE A 35 -9.66 9.65 9.49
C ILE A 35 -8.76 8.43 9.49
N GLN A 36 -9.12 7.41 8.70
CA GLN A 36 -8.30 6.23 8.48
C GLN A 36 -7.69 6.26 7.09
N GLU A 37 -6.37 6.23 7.02
CA GLU A 37 -5.62 6.23 5.76
C GLU A 37 -4.68 5.03 5.66
N ARG A 38 -4.43 4.63 4.40
CA ARG A 38 -3.43 3.62 4.06
C ARG A 38 -2.22 4.32 3.43
N LEU A 39 -1.26 4.68 4.28
CA LEU A 39 -0.05 5.39 3.88
C LEU A 39 1.07 4.45 3.41
N ASP A 40 1.31 3.38 4.16
CA ASP A 40 2.28 2.34 3.80
C ASP A 40 1.72 1.35 2.76
N ARG A 41 2.52 1.10 1.74
CA ARG A 41 2.24 0.16 0.65
C ARG A 41 3.48 -0.70 0.44
N GLY A 42 3.33 -2.02 0.62
CA GLY A 42 4.33 -2.96 0.15
C GLY A 42 4.32 -2.98 -1.37
N VAL A 43 5.49 -2.83 -1.98
CA VAL A 43 5.65 -2.93 -3.43
C VAL A 43 6.87 -3.79 -3.75
N ALA A 44 6.80 -4.55 -4.83
CA ALA A 44 7.86 -5.46 -5.25
C ALA A 44 7.98 -5.47 -6.77
N ASN A 45 9.18 -5.75 -7.27
CA ASN A 45 9.38 -6.04 -8.68
C ASN A 45 9.13 -7.54 -8.96
N GLU A 46 9.05 -7.89 -10.24
CA GLU A 46 8.81 -9.26 -10.69
C GLU A 46 9.85 -10.26 -10.14
N LYS A 47 11.12 -9.86 -10.05
CA LYS A 47 12.19 -10.70 -9.51
C LYS A 47 11.95 -11.07 -8.04
N TRP A 48 11.54 -10.10 -7.23
CA TRP A 48 11.22 -10.34 -5.84
C TRP A 48 9.99 -11.25 -5.69
N MET A 49 8.93 -10.98 -6.46
CA MET A 49 7.71 -11.82 -6.48
C MET A 49 7.98 -13.26 -6.90
N THR A 50 8.94 -13.48 -7.79
CA THR A 50 9.33 -14.83 -8.22
C THR A 50 10.19 -15.56 -7.21
N MET A 51 11.03 -14.83 -6.45
CA MET A 51 11.87 -15.39 -5.37
C MET A 51 11.07 -15.72 -4.12
N PHE A 52 10.04 -14.94 -3.81
CA PHE A 52 9.24 -15.08 -2.60
C PHE A 52 7.76 -15.22 -2.97
N ARG A 53 7.30 -16.46 -3.14
CA ARG A 53 5.89 -16.79 -3.37
C ARG A 53 5.21 -16.99 -2.01
N GLU A 54 3.97 -16.49 -1.89
CA GLU A 54 3.08 -16.79 -0.75
C GLU A 54 2.73 -18.29 -0.67
#